data_AF-A0A2N1M2N4-F1
#
_entry.id   AF-A0A2N1M2N4-F1
#
_cell.length_a   1.000
_cell.length_b   1.000
_cell.length_c   1.000
_cell.angle_alpha   90.00
_cell.angle_beta   90.00
_cell.angle_gamma   90.00
#
_symmetry.space_group_name_H-M   'P 1'
#
loop_
_entity.id
_entity.type
_entity.pdbx_description
1 polymer ?
#
loop_
_entity_poly.entity_id
_entity_poly.type
_entity_poly.pdbx_seq_one_letter_code
_entity_poly.pdbx_strand_id
1 'polypeptide(L)'
;MSTDKYKRQLLATGDIIETLHYSVFAINWWIFIKKMPEKYSSIPIRVNMRIKFELNKTEFIIRIIKQSNNIYQPSYICETDQAAMVYSTPTAAINETYKKLFNVQTRYSGPLVMGFDDEKIAEELQVGVLFFPFKISVHNITVFIFALGSSTLEELNFAGTGYQSSFSHKFRGKQSLIVQSILKDKCQIDIYQQAEKIQTYSGVSPKDVWSKLKILNNIDEKELFGINNRHVIMAIQNYIDKPLCCVTDWSNVQIMIQAFEQCLKRKILVAGLNWNLFFIEWKNQQSSIIELSSHLTWVYSENYEFIDRELQAWR
;
A
#
# COMPACT_ATOMS: atom_id res chain seq x y z
N MET A 1 0.16 21.04 -19.02
CA MET A 1 1.01 22.25 -18.89
C MET A 1 1.02 22.65 -17.43
N SER A 2 2.03 22.21 -16.67
CA SER A 2 2.27 22.65 -15.30
C SER A 2 2.80 24.08 -15.35
N THR A 3 2.04 25.03 -14.83
CA THR A 3 2.55 26.36 -14.54
C THR A 3 3.27 26.28 -13.21
N ASP A 4 4.60 26.43 -13.23
CA ASP A 4 5.46 26.42 -12.04
C ASP A 4 5.18 27.66 -11.17
N LYS A 5 4.04 27.65 -10.48
CA LYS A 5 3.53 28.76 -9.68
C LYS A 5 4.32 28.92 -8.38
N TYR A 6 4.98 27.86 -7.93
CA TYR A 6 5.74 27.83 -6.69
C TYR A 6 7.14 27.30 -6.98
N LYS A 7 8.17 28.02 -6.51
CA LYS A 7 9.52 27.48 -6.44
C LYS A 7 9.53 26.40 -5.37
N ARG A 8 9.64 25.15 -5.77
CA ARG A 8 9.56 23.97 -4.89
C ARG A 8 10.86 23.18 -4.97
N GLN A 9 11.28 22.59 -3.85
CA GLN A 9 12.43 21.70 -3.79
C GLN A 9 12.16 20.60 -2.77
N LEU A 10 12.22 19.34 -3.20
CA LEU A 10 12.20 18.20 -2.29
C LEU A 10 13.55 18.14 -1.57
N LEU A 11 13.53 18.30 -0.23
CA LEU A 11 14.73 18.26 0.60
C LEU A 11 15.00 16.84 1.13
N ALA A 12 13.93 16.08 1.38
CA ALA A 12 14.00 14.69 1.76
C ALA A 12 12.75 13.96 1.27
N THR A 13 12.94 12.82 0.61
CA THR A 13 11.84 11.99 0.10
C THR A 13 11.03 11.38 1.25
N GLY A 14 11.70 10.99 2.33
CA GLY A 14 11.07 10.31 3.47
C GLY A 14 10.79 8.82 3.23
N ASP A 15 10.13 8.21 4.21
CA ASP A 15 9.98 6.77 4.35
C ASP A 15 8.56 6.28 3.98
N ILE A 16 8.51 5.16 3.25
CA ILE A 16 7.31 4.35 3.11
C ILE A 16 7.29 3.37 4.28
N ILE A 17 6.26 3.47 5.12
CA ILE A 17 6.04 2.57 6.26
C ILE A 17 4.89 1.64 5.94
N GLU A 18 5.15 0.34 5.89
CA GLU A 18 4.18 -0.69 5.48
C GLU A 18 2.86 -0.61 6.25
N THR A 19 2.93 -0.51 7.58
CA THR A 19 1.75 -0.44 8.47
C THR A 19 0.89 0.80 8.26
N LEU A 20 1.42 1.83 7.60
CA LEU A 20 0.72 3.09 7.31
C LEU A 20 0.22 3.11 5.86
N HIS A 21 1.05 2.70 4.91
CA HIS A 21 0.77 2.85 3.48
C HIS A 21 -0.01 1.66 2.90
N TYR A 22 -0.04 0.51 3.59
CA TYR A 22 -0.68 -0.71 3.10
C TYR A 22 -1.61 -1.39 4.12
N SER A 23 -2.04 -0.68 5.16
CA SER A 23 -3.03 -1.21 6.12
C SER A 23 -4.42 -0.59 5.95
N VAL A 24 -5.33 -0.90 6.88
CA VAL A 24 -6.74 -0.49 6.90
C VAL A 24 -6.95 1.01 6.61
N PHE A 25 -6.08 1.86 7.13
CA PHE A 25 -6.18 3.33 6.98
C PHE A 25 -5.25 3.90 5.91
N ALA A 26 -4.73 3.04 5.03
CA ALA A 26 -3.80 3.43 3.97
C ALA A 26 -4.33 4.59 3.13
N ILE A 27 -5.63 4.69 2.89
CA ILE A 27 -6.22 5.77 2.08
C ILE A 27 -5.80 7.18 2.51
N ASN A 28 -5.49 7.38 3.80
CA ASN A 28 -5.06 8.66 4.36
C ASN A 28 -3.58 8.98 4.05
N TRP A 29 -2.80 8.00 3.64
CA TRP A 29 -1.37 8.07 3.33
C TRP A 29 -1.08 8.09 1.82
N TRP A 30 -2.11 8.30 0.99
CA TRP A 30 -1.98 8.39 -0.46
C TRP A 30 -2.75 9.59 -1.02
N ILE A 31 -2.14 10.28 -1.98
CA ILE A 31 -2.78 11.32 -2.79
C ILE A 31 -3.09 10.74 -4.17
N PHE A 32 -4.31 10.97 -4.64
CA PHE A 32 -4.78 10.50 -5.94
C PHE A 32 -4.96 11.70 -6.86
N ILE A 33 -4.07 11.86 -7.84
CA ILE A 33 -4.11 12.96 -8.80
C ILE A 33 -4.65 12.43 -10.12
N LYS A 34 -5.69 13.08 -10.64
CA LYS A 34 -6.22 12.76 -11.95
C LYS A 34 -5.23 13.22 -13.02
N LYS A 35 -4.51 12.29 -13.66
CA LYS A 35 -3.61 12.61 -14.80
C LYS A 35 -4.36 12.60 -16.13
N MET A 36 -5.30 11.66 -16.30
CA MET A 36 -6.16 11.53 -17.48
C MET A 36 -7.61 11.26 -17.05
N PRO A 37 -8.61 11.39 -17.95
CA PRO A 37 -10.02 11.13 -17.63
C PRO A 37 -10.26 9.82 -16.87
N GLU A 38 -9.41 8.81 -17.10
CA GLU A 38 -9.57 7.44 -16.58
C GLU A 38 -8.37 6.93 -15.75
N LYS A 39 -7.32 7.74 -15.53
CA LYS A 39 -6.12 7.29 -14.79
C LYS A 39 -5.75 8.26 -13.68
N TYR A 40 -5.77 7.76 -12.45
CA TYR A 40 -5.20 8.44 -11.29
C TYR A 40 -3.73 8.02 -11.14
N SER A 41 -2.87 8.99 -10.83
CA SER A 41 -1.56 8.72 -10.26
C SER A 41 -1.72 8.69 -8.74
N SER A 42 -1.24 7.61 -8.14
CA SER A 42 -1.23 7.40 -6.69
C SER A 42 0.16 7.78 -6.17
N ILE A 43 0.23 8.77 -5.29
CA ILE A 43 1.49 9.30 -4.75
C ILE A 43 1.47 9.09 -3.23
N PRO A 44 2.46 8.40 -2.65
CA PRO A 44 2.49 8.17 -1.22
C PRO A 44 2.81 9.46 -0.46
N ILE A 45 2.18 9.64 0.69
CA ILE A 45 2.51 10.69 1.64
C ILE A 45 3.57 10.14 2.60
N ARG A 46 4.84 10.33 2.30
CA ARG A 46 5.91 9.67 3.05
C ARG A 46 6.19 10.31 4.41
N VAL A 47 6.48 9.48 5.40
CA VAL A 47 6.87 9.96 6.74
C VAL A 47 8.25 10.59 6.66
N ASN A 48 8.47 11.72 7.34
CA ASN A 48 9.70 12.53 7.25
C ASN A 48 9.99 13.13 5.87
N MET A 49 9.03 13.10 4.93
CA MET A 49 9.12 13.91 3.72
C MET A 49 9.29 15.38 4.09
N ARG A 50 10.27 16.06 3.48
CA ARG A 50 10.53 17.49 3.67
C ARG A 50 10.50 18.18 2.31
N ILE A 51 9.62 19.17 2.18
CA ILE A 51 9.49 20.00 0.98
C ILE A 51 9.74 21.45 1.35
N LYS A 52 10.61 22.11 0.60
CA LYS A 52 10.83 23.55 0.66
C LYS A 52 10.05 24.23 -0.44
N PHE A 53 9.45 25.37 -0.14
CA PHE A 53 8.84 26.24 -1.14
C PHE A 53 8.89 27.71 -0.73
N GLU A 54 8.71 28.61 -1.70
CA GLU A 54 8.71 30.06 -1.47
C GLU A 54 7.28 30.63 -1.58
N LEU A 55 6.83 31.36 -0.55
CA LEU A 55 5.61 32.18 -0.58
C LEU A 55 5.96 33.58 -0.09
N ASN A 56 5.51 34.61 -0.82
CA ASN A 56 5.80 36.01 -0.48
C ASN A 56 7.31 36.27 -0.24
N LYS A 57 8.17 35.74 -1.11
CA LYS A 57 9.64 35.82 -1.03
C LYS A 57 10.24 35.27 0.27
N THR A 58 9.49 34.47 1.01
CA THR A 58 9.92 33.82 2.25
C THR A 58 9.90 32.32 2.05
N GLU A 59 10.94 31.65 2.53
CA GLU A 59 11.06 30.20 2.45
C GLU A 59 10.27 29.52 3.57
N PHE A 60 9.52 28.49 3.18
CA PHE A 60 8.78 27.61 4.06
C PHE A 60 9.30 26.19 3.89
N ILE A 61 9.41 25.46 4.99
CA ILE A 61 9.68 24.02 4.95
C ILE A 61 8.54 23.31 5.66
N ILE A 62 7.90 22.37 4.97
CA ILE A 62 6.91 21.47 5.56
C ILE A 62 7.56 20.10 5.73
N ARG A 63 7.47 19.56 6.94
CA ARG A 63 7.83 18.17 7.26
C ARG A 63 6.59 17.37 7.62
N ILE A 64 6.48 16.19 7.01
CA ILE A 64 5.43 15.22 7.32
C ILE A 64 5.91 14.35 8.48
N ILE A 65 5.07 14.13 9.47
CA ILE A 65 5.34 13.27 10.62
C ILE A 65 4.20 12.29 10.85
N LYS A 66 4.52 11.18 11.51
CA LYS A 66 3.54 10.30 12.14
C LYS A 66 3.47 10.65 13.63
N GLN A 67 2.27 10.86 14.17
CA GLN A 67 2.11 11.04 15.61
C GLN A 67 1.80 9.69 16.27
N SER A 68 2.30 9.48 17.49
CA SER A 68 2.03 8.26 18.26
C SER A 68 0.55 8.11 18.66
N ASN A 69 -0.13 9.24 18.92
CA ASN A 69 -1.54 9.27 19.32
C ASN A 69 -2.52 9.19 18.14
N ASN A 70 -2.06 9.37 16.90
CA ASN A 70 -2.88 9.28 15.71
C ASN A 70 -2.04 8.83 14.51
N ILE A 71 -1.78 7.53 14.46
CA ILE A 71 -1.00 6.91 13.39
C ILE A 71 -1.77 6.81 12.07
N TYR A 72 -3.09 7.01 12.08
CA TYR A 72 -3.95 6.72 10.94
C TYR A 72 -3.98 7.83 9.90
N GLN A 73 -3.42 9.01 10.20
CA GLN A 73 -3.34 10.11 9.27
C GLN A 73 -2.00 10.83 9.40
N PRO A 74 -1.45 11.36 8.30
CA PRO A 74 -0.25 12.18 8.35
C PRO A 74 -0.51 13.46 9.15
N SER A 75 0.52 13.93 9.83
CA SER A 75 0.54 15.24 10.46
C SER A 75 1.68 16.08 9.88
N TYR A 76 1.54 17.39 9.97
CA TYR A 76 2.39 18.33 9.24
C TYR A 76 2.94 19.37 10.21
N ILE A 77 4.24 19.61 10.13
CA ILE A 77 4.93 20.67 10.86
C ILE A 77 5.47 21.64 9.82
N CYS A 78 5.25 22.93 10.03
CA CYS A 78 6.05 23.95 9.34
C CYS A 78 7.29 24.25 10.17
N GLU A 79 8.47 23.93 9.66
CA GLU A 79 9.74 24.14 10.38
C GLU A 79 10.10 25.62 10.47
N THR A 80 9.47 26.47 9.66
CA THR A 80 9.56 27.93 9.76
C THR A 80 8.69 28.49 10.90
N ASP A 81 7.75 27.71 11.44
CA ASP A 81 6.95 28.10 12.60
C ASP A 81 7.76 27.91 13.90
N GLN A 82 8.05 29.01 14.58
CA GLN A 82 8.79 29.00 15.86
C GLN A 82 8.08 28.21 16.95
N ALA A 83 6.75 28.09 16.89
CA ALA A 83 5.97 27.33 17.87
C ALA A 83 5.98 25.81 17.60
N ALA A 84 6.55 25.36 16.47
CA ALA A 84 6.59 23.96 16.04
C ALA A 84 5.22 23.26 16.12
N MET A 85 4.14 23.98 15.79
CA MET A 85 2.79 23.44 15.86
C MET A 85 2.61 22.26 14.91
N VAL A 86 1.82 21.28 15.36
CA VAL A 86 1.43 20.13 14.55
C VAL A 86 0.04 20.34 13.99
N TYR A 87 -0.09 20.18 12.68
CA TYR A 87 -1.33 20.36 11.93
C TYR A 87 -1.80 19.04 11.32
N SER A 88 -3.11 18.85 11.23
CA SER A 88 -3.72 17.65 10.63
C SER A 88 -3.75 17.67 9.10
N THR A 89 -3.52 18.82 8.47
CA THR A 89 -3.51 18.96 7.01
C THR A 89 -2.38 19.89 6.57
N PRO A 90 -1.84 19.71 5.34
CA PRO A 90 -0.80 20.59 4.84
C PRO A 90 -1.35 21.99 4.55
N THR A 91 -2.61 22.09 4.12
CA THR A 91 -3.32 23.37 3.92
C THR A 91 -3.36 24.17 5.21
N ALA A 92 -3.69 23.54 6.34
CA ALA A 92 -3.70 24.24 7.64
C ALA A 92 -2.28 24.66 8.04
N ALA A 93 -1.29 23.76 7.91
CA ALA A 93 0.10 24.07 8.24
C ALA A 93 0.61 25.29 7.46
N ILE A 94 0.32 25.36 6.17
CA ILE A 94 0.76 26.47 5.30
C ILE A 94 0.04 27.77 5.65
N ASN A 95 -1.29 27.77 5.66
CA ASN A 95 -2.05 29.03 5.79
C ASN A 95 -1.98 29.60 7.21
N GLU A 96 -1.97 28.77 8.25
CA GLU A 96 -1.84 29.26 9.63
C GLU A 96 -0.42 29.79 9.88
N THR A 97 0.62 29.13 9.39
CA THR A 97 1.99 29.66 9.50
C THR A 97 2.13 30.96 8.72
N TYR A 98 1.59 31.04 7.50
CA TYR A 98 1.59 32.26 6.71
C TYR A 98 0.87 33.42 7.43
N LYS A 99 -0.29 33.14 8.02
CA LYS A 99 -1.05 34.13 8.81
C LYS A 99 -0.26 34.61 10.02
N LYS A 100 0.43 33.72 10.74
CA LYS A 100 1.27 34.12 11.88
C LYS A 100 2.43 35.03 11.46
N LEU A 101 3.08 34.71 10.33
CA LEU A 101 4.26 35.46 9.86
C LEU A 101 3.91 36.83 9.28
N PHE A 102 2.81 36.94 8.54
CA PHE A 102 2.46 38.15 7.79
C PHE A 102 1.20 38.86 8.27
N ASN A 103 0.49 38.31 9.25
CA ASN A 103 -0.81 38.78 9.71
C ASN A 103 -1.86 38.89 8.58
N VAL A 104 -1.78 37.99 7.58
CA VAL A 104 -2.66 37.96 6.40
C VAL A 104 -3.29 36.58 6.26
N GLN A 105 -4.60 36.53 6.04
CA GLN A 105 -5.28 35.28 5.73
C GLN A 105 -5.14 34.90 4.26
N THR A 106 -4.85 33.64 4.00
CA THR A 106 -4.71 33.07 2.65
C THR A 106 -5.49 31.77 2.52
N ARG A 107 -5.61 31.26 1.28
CA ARG A 107 -6.27 29.99 0.95
C ARG A 107 -5.42 29.15 0.01
N TYR A 108 -4.13 29.02 0.31
CA TYR A 108 -3.24 28.17 -0.45
C TYR A 108 -3.66 26.70 -0.33
N SER A 109 -3.65 25.97 -1.44
CA SER A 109 -3.90 24.52 -1.46
C SER A 109 -2.63 23.78 -1.05
N GLY A 110 -2.70 23.04 0.07
CA GLY A 110 -1.56 22.31 0.60
C GLY A 110 -0.94 21.33 -0.40
N PRO A 111 -1.71 20.41 -1.02
CA PRO A 111 -1.16 19.46 -1.97
C PRO A 111 -0.45 20.11 -3.17
N LEU A 112 -0.98 21.22 -3.70
CA LEU A 112 -0.37 21.94 -4.82
C LEU A 112 0.92 22.67 -4.41
N VAL A 113 0.90 23.33 -3.25
CA VAL A 113 2.10 24.02 -2.73
C VAL A 113 3.20 23.02 -2.39
N MET A 114 2.85 21.85 -1.85
CA MET A 114 3.79 20.77 -1.57
C MET A 114 4.32 20.06 -2.82
N GLY A 115 3.77 20.36 -4.01
CA GLY A 115 4.29 19.85 -5.27
C GLY A 115 3.87 18.42 -5.61
N PHE A 116 2.76 17.91 -5.06
CA PHE A 116 2.28 16.59 -5.47
C PHE A 116 1.83 16.57 -6.94
N ASP A 117 1.45 17.72 -7.50
CA ASP A 117 1.13 17.91 -8.92
C ASP A 117 2.37 18.06 -9.82
N ASP A 118 3.56 18.24 -9.24
CA ASP A 118 4.82 18.29 -9.97
C ASP A 118 5.25 16.86 -10.34
N GLU A 119 5.51 16.64 -11.63
CA GLU A 119 5.82 15.31 -12.14
C GLU A 119 7.14 14.75 -11.61
N LYS A 120 8.18 15.60 -11.46
CA LYS A 120 9.48 15.15 -10.96
C LYS A 120 9.41 14.80 -9.48
N ILE A 121 8.75 15.65 -8.69
CA ILE A 121 8.54 15.36 -7.25
C ILE A 121 7.68 14.10 -7.10
N ALA A 122 6.61 13.97 -7.88
CA ALA A 122 5.76 12.78 -7.85
C ALA A 122 6.55 11.51 -8.17
N GLU A 123 7.37 11.52 -9.23
CA GLU A 123 8.21 10.38 -9.62
C GLU A 123 9.20 10.00 -8.51
N GLU A 124 9.90 10.97 -7.90
CA GLU A 124 10.80 10.71 -6.77
C GLU A 124 10.06 10.12 -5.57
N LEU A 125 8.86 10.63 -5.26
CA LEU A 125 8.01 10.09 -4.20
C LEU A 125 7.43 8.72 -4.52
N GLN A 126 7.50 8.24 -5.76
CA GLN A 126 7.03 6.91 -6.15
C GLN A 126 8.14 5.84 -6.14
N VAL A 127 9.42 6.24 -6.01
CA VAL A 127 10.57 5.31 -5.99
C VAL A 127 10.51 4.35 -4.79
N GLY A 128 10.49 3.03 -5.04
CA GLY A 128 10.43 2.03 -3.97
C GLY A 128 9.01 1.74 -3.45
N VAL A 129 7.97 2.25 -4.11
CA VAL A 129 6.59 1.82 -3.89
C VAL A 129 6.41 0.39 -4.39
N LEU A 130 5.99 -0.52 -3.51
CA LEU A 130 5.77 -1.94 -3.84
C LEU A 130 4.49 -2.17 -4.65
N PHE A 131 3.44 -1.48 -4.23
CA PHE A 131 2.12 -1.53 -4.84
C PHE A 131 1.53 -0.13 -4.86
N PHE A 132 0.89 0.23 -5.97
CA PHE A 132 0.16 1.48 -6.10
C PHE A 132 -1.32 1.20 -5.84
N PRO A 133 -1.86 1.59 -4.67
CA PRO A 133 -3.26 1.38 -4.41
C PRO A 133 -4.08 2.34 -5.27
N PHE A 134 -5.31 1.95 -5.58
CA PHE A 134 -6.16 2.66 -6.52
C PHE A 134 -7.63 2.63 -6.11
N LYS A 135 -8.43 3.45 -6.78
CA LYS A 135 -9.86 3.60 -6.50
C LYS A 135 -10.68 3.15 -7.70
N ILE A 136 -11.79 2.49 -7.43
CA ILE A 136 -12.81 2.16 -8.41
C ILE A 136 -14.16 2.73 -7.96
N SER A 137 -15.09 2.87 -8.90
CA SER A 137 -16.47 3.27 -8.60
C SER A 137 -17.40 2.07 -8.75
N VAL A 138 -18.25 1.85 -7.75
CA VAL A 138 -19.27 0.79 -7.69
C VAL A 138 -20.56 1.43 -7.22
N HIS A 139 -21.54 1.64 -8.12
CA HIS A 139 -22.84 2.27 -7.79
C HIS A 139 -22.72 3.56 -6.94
N ASN A 140 -21.82 4.47 -7.32
CA ASN A 140 -21.47 5.72 -6.61
C ASN A 140 -20.69 5.55 -5.29
N ILE A 141 -20.34 4.31 -4.92
CA ILE A 141 -19.42 4.02 -3.83
C ILE A 141 -17.99 4.03 -4.40
N THR A 142 -17.13 4.85 -3.80
CA THR A 142 -15.69 4.80 -4.11
C THR A 142 -15.04 3.69 -3.28
N VAL A 143 -14.67 2.60 -3.94
CA VAL A 143 -13.97 1.48 -3.32
C VAL A 143 -12.47 1.65 -3.51
N PHE A 144 -11.72 1.57 -2.43
CA PHE A 144 -10.28 1.71 -2.38
C PHE A 144 -9.62 0.33 -2.27
N ILE A 145 -8.79 -0.02 -3.26
CA ILE A 145 -8.07 -1.29 -3.33
C ILE A 145 -6.64 -1.03 -2.86
N PHE A 146 -6.25 -1.68 -1.76
CA PHE A 146 -4.95 -1.45 -1.12
C PHE A 146 -4.11 -2.72 -0.96
N ALA A 147 -4.66 -3.89 -1.28
CA ALA A 147 -3.91 -5.13 -1.46
C ALA A 147 -4.60 -6.03 -2.50
N LEU A 148 -3.81 -6.65 -3.40
CA LEU A 148 -4.33 -7.38 -4.56
C LEU A 148 -4.43 -8.90 -4.40
N GLY A 149 -4.05 -9.47 -3.25
CA GLY A 149 -3.78 -10.91 -3.06
C GLY A 149 -4.51 -11.87 -4.01
N SER A 150 -3.78 -12.83 -4.57
CA SER A 150 -4.22 -13.64 -5.71
C SER A 150 -4.52 -15.10 -5.35
N SER A 151 -5.25 -15.77 -6.24
CA SER A 151 -5.48 -17.22 -6.22
C SER A 151 -5.74 -17.76 -7.63
N THR A 152 -5.82 -19.08 -7.75
CA THR A 152 -6.27 -19.77 -8.98
C THR A 152 -7.80 -19.90 -9.06
N LEU A 153 -8.56 -19.31 -8.13
CA LEU A 153 -10.02 -19.44 -8.08
C LEU A 153 -10.69 -18.47 -9.07
N GLU A 154 -11.19 -19.01 -10.17
CA GLU A 154 -11.93 -18.23 -11.18
C GLU A 154 -13.23 -17.62 -10.64
N GLU A 155 -13.88 -18.26 -9.67
CA GLU A 155 -15.12 -17.75 -9.04
C GLU A 155 -14.93 -16.36 -8.41
N LEU A 156 -13.71 -16.09 -7.92
CA LEU A 156 -13.30 -14.83 -7.31
C LEU A 156 -12.51 -13.95 -8.29
N ASN A 157 -12.58 -14.23 -9.60
CA ASN A 157 -11.79 -13.58 -10.64
C ASN A 157 -10.30 -13.48 -10.28
N PHE A 158 -9.72 -14.59 -9.80
CA PHE A 158 -8.33 -14.72 -9.37
C PHE A 158 -7.95 -13.93 -8.11
N ALA A 159 -8.89 -13.24 -7.46
CA ALA A 159 -8.66 -12.69 -6.13
C ALA A 159 -8.51 -13.82 -5.10
N GLY A 160 -7.71 -13.59 -4.07
CA GLY A 160 -7.29 -14.62 -3.14
C GLY A 160 -6.71 -14.07 -1.84
N THR A 161 -5.98 -14.92 -1.13
CA THR A 161 -5.48 -14.60 0.21
C THR A 161 -4.63 -13.33 0.18
N GLY A 162 -4.98 -12.37 1.04
CA GLY A 162 -4.30 -11.08 1.12
C GLY A 162 -4.94 -9.98 0.27
N TYR A 163 -6.01 -10.27 -0.49
CA TYR A 163 -6.79 -9.21 -1.13
C TYR A 163 -7.48 -8.37 -0.07
N GLN A 164 -7.39 -7.04 -0.19
CA GLN A 164 -8.09 -6.10 0.68
C GLN A 164 -8.60 -4.88 -0.07
N SER A 165 -9.85 -4.53 0.24
CA SER A 165 -10.50 -3.31 -0.23
C SER A 165 -11.24 -2.63 0.91
N SER A 166 -11.53 -1.35 0.76
CA SER A 166 -12.33 -0.61 1.74
C SER A 166 -13.16 0.48 1.11
N PHE A 167 -14.23 0.87 1.79
CA PHE A 167 -15.02 2.05 1.41
C PHE A 167 -15.75 2.63 2.61
N SER A 168 -16.17 3.87 2.45
CA SER A 168 -16.90 4.63 3.46
C SER A 168 -18.41 4.46 3.26
N HIS A 169 -19.11 3.98 4.28
CA HIS A 169 -20.58 3.85 4.24
C HIS A 169 -21.20 3.98 5.65
N LYS A 170 -22.49 4.30 5.71
CA LYS A 170 -23.21 4.34 6.98
C LYS A 170 -23.50 2.93 7.48
N PHE A 171 -23.07 2.63 8.70
CA PHE A 171 -23.44 1.41 9.42
C PHE A 171 -24.12 1.80 10.73
N ARG A 172 -25.34 1.28 10.95
CA ARG A 172 -26.19 1.65 12.11
C ARG A 172 -26.30 3.16 12.32
N GLY A 173 -26.49 3.91 11.23
CA GLY A 173 -26.65 5.37 11.24
C GLY A 173 -25.36 6.18 11.37
N LYS A 174 -24.20 5.57 11.64
CA LYS A 174 -22.91 6.26 11.79
C LYS A 174 -22.01 6.03 10.58
N GLN A 175 -21.28 7.07 10.17
CA GLN A 175 -20.27 6.94 9.14
C GLN A 175 -19.19 5.96 9.60
N SER A 176 -18.94 4.94 8.78
CA SER A 176 -18.02 3.85 9.12
C SER A 176 -17.12 3.54 7.92
N LEU A 177 -15.92 3.05 8.21
CA LEU A 177 -15.04 2.45 7.20
C LEU A 177 -15.33 0.94 7.19
N ILE A 178 -15.80 0.44 6.05
CA ILE A 178 -16.00 -0.99 5.81
C ILE A 178 -14.75 -1.50 5.12
N VAL A 179 -14.10 -2.49 5.71
CA VAL A 179 -12.90 -3.15 5.18
C VAL A 179 -13.26 -4.57 4.82
N GLN A 180 -12.97 -4.96 3.58
CA GLN A 180 -13.23 -6.28 3.04
C GLN A 180 -11.89 -6.98 2.84
N SER A 181 -11.80 -8.25 3.19
CA SER A 181 -10.57 -9.03 3.06
C SER A 181 -10.87 -10.45 2.62
N ILE A 182 -10.04 -10.99 1.73
CA ILE A 182 -10.04 -12.40 1.37
C ILE A 182 -8.87 -13.07 2.10
N LEU A 183 -9.21 -14.02 2.96
CA LEU A 183 -8.27 -14.82 3.74
C LEU A 183 -8.19 -16.23 3.13
N LYS A 184 -7.40 -17.13 3.73
CA LYS A 184 -7.11 -18.46 3.16
C LYS A 184 -8.37 -19.30 2.91
N ASP A 185 -9.33 -19.22 3.82
CA ASP A 185 -10.50 -20.10 3.91
C ASP A 185 -11.83 -19.34 4.03
N LYS A 186 -11.76 -18.00 4.03
CA LYS A 186 -12.93 -17.15 4.28
C LYS A 186 -12.76 -15.74 3.73
N CYS A 187 -13.88 -15.09 3.47
CA CYS A 187 -14.00 -13.65 3.34
C CYS A 187 -14.34 -13.03 4.71
N GLN A 188 -13.82 -11.82 4.95
CA GLN A 188 -14.04 -11.07 6.18
C GLN A 188 -14.45 -9.64 5.87
N ILE A 189 -15.39 -9.11 6.64
CA ILE A 189 -15.73 -7.69 6.67
C ILE A 189 -15.51 -7.16 8.08
N ASP A 190 -14.63 -6.18 8.21
CA ASP A 190 -14.41 -5.44 9.44
C ASP A 190 -14.99 -4.04 9.32
N ILE A 191 -15.67 -3.58 10.37
CA ILE A 191 -16.30 -2.26 10.42
C ILE A 191 -15.56 -1.42 11.45
N TYR A 192 -15.09 -0.25 11.00
CA TYR A 192 -14.39 0.71 11.84
C TYR A 192 -15.17 2.00 12.03
N GLN A 193 -15.19 2.51 13.26
CA GLN A 193 -15.71 3.83 13.62
C GLN A 193 -14.68 4.52 14.51
N GLN A 194 -14.36 5.80 14.23
CA GLN A 194 -13.36 6.56 14.98
C GLN A 194 -12.01 5.82 15.12
N ALA A 195 -11.61 5.11 14.06
CA ALA A 195 -10.43 4.25 13.99
C ALA A 195 -10.42 3.00 14.87
N GLU A 196 -11.50 2.71 15.58
CA GLU A 196 -11.69 1.48 16.34
C GLU A 196 -12.51 0.46 15.55
N LYS A 197 -12.08 -0.81 15.59
CA LYS A 197 -12.84 -1.91 14.99
C LYS A 197 -14.01 -2.26 15.90
N ILE A 198 -15.24 -2.06 15.42
CA ILE A 198 -16.45 -2.27 16.22
C ILE A 198 -17.13 -3.62 15.96
N GLN A 199 -16.92 -4.22 14.79
CA GLN A 199 -17.59 -5.45 14.40
C GLN A 199 -16.78 -6.17 13.32
N THR A 200 -16.78 -7.50 13.38
CA THR A 200 -16.24 -8.38 12.35
C THR A 200 -17.32 -9.35 11.91
N TYR A 201 -17.44 -9.55 10.60
CA TYR A 201 -18.23 -10.60 9.98
C TYR A 201 -17.30 -11.49 9.16
N SER A 202 -17.53 -12.80 9.18
CA SER A 202 -16.79 -13.74 8.34
C SER A 202 -17.77 -14.64 7.60
N GLY A 203 -17.38 -15.10 6.42
CA GLY A 203 -18.15 -16.05 5.63
C GLY A 203 -17.29 -16.76 4.61
N VAL A 204 -17.75 -17.87 4.06
CA VAL A 204 -16.96 -18.68 3.11
C VAL A 204 -16.77 -18.00 1.75
N SER A 205 -17.62 -17.03 1.42
CA SER A 205 -17.58 -16.28 0.15
C SER A 205 -17.99 -14.81 0.36
N PRO A 206 -17.77 -13.92 -0.62
CA PRO A 206 -18.28 -12.53 -0.58
C PRO A 206 -19.79 -12.47 -0.31
N LYS A 207 -20.56 -13.35 -0.95
CA LYS A 207 -22.00 -13.47 -0.76
C LYS A 207 -22.38 -13.84 0.67
N ASP A 208 -21.75 -14.88 1.23
CA ASP A 208 -22.03 -15.33 2.59
C ASP A 208 -21.76 -14.22 3.63
N VAL A 209 -20.61 -13.54 3.54
CA VAL A 209 -20.27 -12.49 4.50
C VAL A 209 -21.17 -11.27 4.38
N TRP A 210 -21.51 -10.83 3.17
CA TRP A 210 -22.38 -9.66 2.95
C TRP A 210 -23.84 -9.92 3.36
N SER A 211 -24.34 -11.14 3.18
CA SER A 211 -25.69 -11.53 3.63
C SER A 211 -25.93 -11.29 5.14
N LYS A 212 -24.85 -11.29 5.94
CA LYS A 212 -24.89 -11.08 7.40
C LYS A 212 -25.02 -9.61 7.80
N LEU A 213 -24.58 -8.68 6.94
CA LEU A 213 -24.64 -7.24 7.22
C LEU A 213 -26.02 -6.64 6.95
N LYS A 214 -26.76 -7.21 5.98
CA LYS A 214 -28.11 -6.75 5.57
C LYS A 214 -28.18 -5.27 5.13
N ILE A 215 -27.06 -4.71 4.67
CA ILE A 215 -26.98 -3.38 4.05
C ILE A 215 -26.48 -3.54 2.61
N LEU A 216 -26.79 -2.58 1.74
CA LEU A 216 -26.37 -2.61 0.32
C LEU A 216 -26.83 -3.88 -0.43
N ASN A 217 -27.93 -4.50 0.01
CA ASN A 217 -28.46 -5.77 -0.53
C ASN A 217 -28.85 -5.69 -2.03
N ASN A 218 -28.90 -4.48 -2.60
CA ASN A 218 -29.21 -4.24 -4.01
C ASN A 218 -27.98 -4.25 -4.92
N ILE A 219 -26.78 -4.43 -4.37
CA ILE A 219 -25.52 -4.47 -5.12
C ILE A 219 -24.94 -5.88 -5.00
N ASP A 220 -24.41 -6.41 -6.10
CA ASP A 220 -23.72 -7.69 -6.12
C ASP A 220 -22.51 -7.68 -5.17
N GLU A 221 -22.34 -8.75 -4.40
CA GLU A 221 -21.36 -8.79 -3.32
C GLU A 221 -19.92 -8.80 -3.85
N LYS A 222 -19.69 -9.36 -5.06
CA LYS A 222 -18.38 -9.33 -5.72
C LYS A 222 -18.10 -7.97 -6.35
N GLU A 223 -19.13 -7.23 -6.78
CA GLU A 223 -19.00 -5.81 -7.13
C GLU A 223 -18.60 -4.98 -5.92
N LEU A 224 -19.24 -5.17 -4.75
CA LEU A 224 -18.87 -4.46 -3.51
C LEU A 224 -17.43 -4.74 -3.08
N PHE A 225 -16.98 -6.00 -3.17
CA PHE A 225 -15.59 -6.37 -2.94
C PHE A 225 -14.64 -5.65 -3.92
N GLY A 226 -15.12 -5.33 -5.12
CA GLY A 226 -14.36 -4.72 -6.20
C GLY A 226 -13.75 -5.74 -7.17
N ILE A 227 -13.89 -7.04 -6.89
CA ILE A 227 -13.23 -8.12 -7.65
C ILE A 227 -13.88 -8.41 -9.00
N ASN A 228 -15.12 -7.94 -9.25
CA ASN A 228 -15.74 -7.96 -10.59
C ASN A 228 -15.27 -6.81 -11.49
N ASN A 229 -14.54 -5.82 -10.95
CA ASN A 229 -14.11 -4.68 -11.74
C ASN A 229 -12.95 -5.08 -12.67
N ARG A 230 -13.10 -4.83 -13.98
CA ARG A 230 -12.09 -5.17 -15.00
C ARG A 230 -10.69 -4.65 -14.68
N HIS A 231 -10.57 -3.44 -14.13
CA HIS A 231 -9.26 -2.88 -13.76
C HIS A 231 -8.62 -3.65 -12.61
N VAL A 232 -9.42 -4.08 -11.63
CA VAL A 232 -8.95 -4.94 -10.52
C VAL A 232 -8.51 -6.30 -11.04
N ILE A 233 -9.32 -6.94 -11.88
CA ILE A 233 -8.98 -8.25 -12.47
C ILE A 233 -7.65 -8.18 -13.22
N MET A 234 -7.48 -7.17 -14.10
CA MET A 234 -6.22 -6.96 -14.82
C MET A 234 -5.05 -6.67 -13.87
N ALA A 235 -5.28 -5.93 -12.78
CA ALA A 235 -4.24 -5.66 -11.80
C ALA A 235 -3.80 -6.93 -11.05
N ILE A 236 -4.74 -7.82 -10.70
CA ILE A 236 -4.47 -9.11 -10.07
C ILE A 236 -3.73 -10.03 -11.03
N GLN A 237 -4.15 -10.10 -12.30
CA GLN A 237 -3.47 -10.92 -13.31
C GLN A 237 -2.03 -10.44 -13.54
N ASN A 238 -1.83 -9.13 -13.73
CA ASN A 238 -0.49 -8.56 -13.81
C ASN A 238 0.35 -8.82 -12.55
N TYR A 239 -0.29 -8.91 -11.37
CA TYR A 239 0.39 -9.25 -10.13
C TYR A 239 0.81 -10.72 -10.09
N ILE A 240 0.00 -11.63 -10.63
CA ILE A 240 0.34 -13.06 -10.79
C ILE A 240 1.49 -13.24 -11.79
N ASP A 241 1.42 -12.53 -12.92
CA ASP A 241 2.38 -12.67 -14.02
C ASP A 241 3.72 -11.96 -13.74
N LYS A 242 3.77 -11.09 -12.72
CA LYS A 242 5.00 -10.39 -12.34
C LYS A 242 5.87 -11.31 -11.47
N PRO A 243 7.12 -11.61 -11.89
CA PRO A 243 8.02 -12.40 -11.08
C PRO A 243 8.30 -11.67 -9.76
N LEU A 244 8.17 -12.39 -8.63
CA LEU A 244 8.34 -11.84 -7.27
C LEU A 244 9.74 -11.27 -7.01
N CYS A 245 10.72 -11.77 -7.75
CA CYS A 245 12.09 -11.29 -7.79
C CYS A 245 12.70 -11.69 -9.14
N CYS A 246 13.78 -11.01 -9.54
CA CYS A 246 14.64 -11.47 -10.62
C CYS A 246 16.06 -11.73 -10.10
N VAL A 247 16.93 -12.30 -10.94
CA VAL A 247 18.30 -12.70 -10.54
C VAL A 247 19.11 -11.55 -9.93
N THR A 248 18.86 -10.31 -10.34
CA THR A 248 19.53 -9.14 -9.76
C THR A 248 19.12 -8.91 -8.30
N ASP A 249 17.90 -9.27 -7.93
CA ASP A 249 17.32 -9.08 -6.59
C ASP A 249 17.73 -10.17 -5.59
N TRP A 250 18.33 -11.27 -6.02
CA TRP A 250 18.65 -12.41 -5.15
C TRP A 250 19.61 -12.06 -3.99
N SER A 251 20.38 -10.98 -4.11
CA SER A 251 21.23 -10.45 -3.04
C SER A 251 20.51 -9.46 -2.11
N ASN A 252 19.31 -9.01 -2.46
CA ASN A 252 18.51 -8.11 -1.65
C ASN A 252 17.57 -8.92 -0.74
N VAL A 253 18.01 -9.12 0.50
CA VAL A 253 17.29 -9.92 1.50
C VAL A 253 15.85 -9.44 1.72
N GLN A 254 15.58 -8.13 1.65
CA GLN A 254 14.23 -7.60 1.87
C GLN A 254 13.25 -8.01 0.77
N ILE A 255 13.67 -7.96 -0.49
CA ILE A 255 12.86 -8.41 -1.63
C ILE A 255 12.69 -9.94 -1.57
N MET A 256 13.78 -10.65 -1.29
CA MET A 256 13.78 -12.11 -1.25
C MET A 256 12.95 -12.67 -0.09
N ILE A 257 12.85 -11.98 1.06
CA ILE A 257 11.96 -12.38 2.15
C ILE A 257 10.51 -12.42 1.66
N GLN A 258 10.05 -11.41 0.91
CA GLN A 258 8.68 -11.40 0.40
C GLN A 258 8.42 -12.58 -0.54
N ALA A 259 9.35 -12.88 -1.45
CA ALA A 259 9.26 -14.05 -2.32
C ALA A 259 9.25 -15.37 -1.52
N PHE A 260 10.12 -15.48 -0.51
CA PHE A 260 10.19 -16.66 0.36
C PHE A 260 8.90 -16.88 1.15
N GLU A 261 8.34 -15.82 1.76
CA GLU A 261 7.11 -15.91 2.54
C GLU A 261 5.91 -16.38 1.70
N GLN A 262 5.86 -15.95 0.44
CA GLN A 262 4.77 -16.30 -0.48
C GLN A 262 4.94 -17.71 -1.06
N CYS A 263 6.15 -18.09 -1.49
CA CYS A 263 6.37 -19.32 -2.24
C CYS A 263 6.77 -20.53 -1.37
N LEU A 264 7.62 -20.32 -0.36
CA LEU A 264 8.39 -21.36 0.31
C LEU A 264 8.05 -21.54 1.80
N LYS A 265 7.81 -20.45 2.55
CA LYS A 265 7.68 -20.46 4.03
C LYS A 265 6.61 -21.42 4.57
N ARG A 266 5.50 -21.61 3.85
CA ARG A 266 4.41 -22.53 4.27
C ARG A 266 4.65 -23.98 3.88
N LYS A 267 5.68 -24.26 3.09
CA LYS A 267 5.96 -25.56 2.49
C LYS A 267 7.24 -26.19 3.03
N ILE A 268 8.16 -25.40 3.58
CA ILE A 268 9.38 -25.85 4.26
C ILE A 268 9.10 -26.07 5.75
N LEU A 269 9.48 -27.25 6.27
CA LEU A 269 9.24 -27.62 7.67
C LEU A 269 10.40 -27.29 8.60
N VAL A 270 11.58 -26.98 8.05
CA VAL A 270 12.81 -26.69 8.81
C VAL A 270 12.80 -25.27 9.36
N ALA A 271 12.75 -25.15 10.70
CA ALA A 271 12.84 -23.86 11.39
C ALA A 271 14.28 -23.29 11.32
N GLY A 272 14.40 -21.98 11.08
CA GLY A 272 15.71 -21.30 11.04
C GLY A 272 16.55 -21.60 9.81
N LEU A 273 15.97 -22.22 8.77
CA LEU A 273 16.65 -22.52 7.52
C LEU A 273 17.20 -21.23 6.88
N ASN A 274 18.49 -21.22 6.53
CA ASN A 274 19.09 -20.11 5.79
C ASN A 274 18.80 -20.22 4.29
N TRP A 275 17.51 -20.15 3.95
CA TRP A 275 16.97 -20.33 2.60
C TRP A 275 17.59 -19.37 1.57
N ASN A 276 18.07 -18.20 2.01
CA ASN A 276 18.61 -17.19 1.11
C ASN A 276 19.97 -17.59 0.51
N LEU A 277 20.72 -18.46 1.19
CA LEU A 277 21.97 -19.01 0.65
C LEU A 277 21.76 -19.75 -0.67
N PHE A 278 20.62 -20.42 -0.85
CA PHE A 278 20.28 -21.10 -2.11
C PHE A 278 20.44 -20.17 -3.32
N PHE A 279 19.85 -18.98 -3.22
CA PHE A 279 19.84 -17.99 -4.29
C PHE A 279 21.17 -17.27 -4.43
N ILE A 280 21.87 -17.01 -3.32
CA ILE A 280 23.21 -16.38 -3.35
C ILE A 280 24.21 -17.30 -4.05
N GLU A 281 24.24 -18.59 -3.70
CA GLU A 281 25.16 -19.55 -4.33
C GLU A 281 24.81 -19.80 -5.79
N TRP A 282 23.52 -19.85 -6.13
CA TRP A 282 23.11 -19.96 -7.54
C TRP A 282 23.53 -18.71 -8.34
N LYS A 283 23.44 -17.52 -7.75
CA LYS A 283 23.91 -16.29 -8.41
C LYS A 283 25.43 -16.28 -8.64
N ASN A 284 26.19 -16.89 -7.73
CA ASN A 284 27.65 -16.84 -7.74
C ASN A 284 28.31 -17.92 -8.61
N GLN A 285 27.61 -19.01 -8.93
CA GLN A 285 28.15 -20.04 -9.82
C GLN A 285 28.18 -19.60 -11.28
N GLN A 286 29.05 -20.23 -12.07
CA GLN A 286 29.26 -19.90 -13.48
C GLN A 286 28.09 -20.30 -14.39
N SER A 287 27.34 -21.34 -14.01
CA SER A 287 26.21 -21.86 -14.77
C SER A 287 24.91 -21.19 -14.33
N SER A 288 24.04 -20.85 -15.27
CA SER A 288 22.66 -20.43 -14.96
C SER A 288 21.75 -21.62 -14.62
N ILE A 289 22.19 -22.85 -14.88
CA ILE A 289 21.46 -24.09 -14.62
C ILE A 289 22.06 -24.77 -13.39
N ILE A 290 21.20 -25.21 -12.47
CA ILE A 290 21.54 -26.04 -11.31
C ILE A 290 20.91 -27.42 -11.43
N GLU A 291 21.55 -28.41 -10.82
CA GLU A 291 20.86 -29.62 -10.38
C GLU A 291 20.23 -29.34 -9.01
N LEU A 292 18.91 -29.33 -8.93
CA LEU A 292 18.19 -28.88 -7.73
C LEU A 292 18.62 -29.64 -6.46
N SER A 293 18.73 -30.97 -6.52
CA SER A 293 19.07 -31.81 -5.37
C SER A 293 20.46 -31.47 -4.81
N SER A 294 21.46 -31.38 -5.69
CA SER A 294 22.83 -31.01 -5.34
C SER A 294 22.94 -29.56 -4.86
N HIS A 295 22.12 -28.65 -5.39
CA HIS A 295 22.15 -27.24 -4.96
C HIS A 295 21.49 -27.01 -3.60
N LEU A 296 20.54 -27.87 -3.21
CA LEU A 296 19.89 -27.79 -1.91
C LEU A 296 20.83 -28.16 -0.74
N THR A 297 21.96 -28.82 -0.98
CA THR A 297 22.94 -29.15 0.07
C THR A 297 23.63 -27.92 0.67
N TRP A 298 23.58 -26.76 -0.01
CA TRP A 298 24.03 -25.48 0.55
C TRP A 298 23.13 -24.96 1.69
N VAL A 299 21.89 -25.46 1.76
CA VAL A 299 20.86 -24.97 2.67
C VAL A 299 20.43 -26.04 3.66
N TYR A 300 20.46 -27.31 3.27
CA TYR A 300 20.10 -28.46 4.09
C TYR A 300 21.33 -29.32 4.40
N SER A 301 21.32 -30.03 5.54
CA SER A 301 22.38 -30.99 5.88
C SER A 301 22.44 -32.13 4.85
N GLU A 302 23.64 -32.69 4.61
CA GLU A 302 23.86 -33.77 3.63
C GLU A 302 22.94 -35.00 3.82
N ASN A 303 22.52 -35.27 5.06
CA ASN A 303 21.62 -36.39 5.40
C ASN A 303 20.15 -35.99 5.50
N TYR A 304 19.77 -34.81 5.00
CA TYR A 304 18.37 -34.35 5.05
C TYR A 304 17.53 -35.11 4.02
N GLU A 305 16.52 -35.83 4.51
CA GLU A 305 15.55 -36.52 3.64
C GLU A 305 14.43 -35.56 3.24
N PHE A 306 14.41 -35.18 1.96
CA PHE A 306 13.36 -34.33 1.41
C PHE A 306 12.07 -35.12 1.18
N ILE A 307 10.95 -34.55 1.61
CA ILE A 307 9.64 -35.01 1.17
C ILE A 307 9.27 -34.37 -0.18
N ASP A 308 8.48 -35.06 -1.00
CA ASP A 308 8.08 -34.59 -2.34
C ASP A 308 7.52 -33.17 -2.35
N ARG A 309 6.74 -32.84 -1.30
CA ARG A 309 6.14 -31.51 -1.13
C ARG A 309 7.18 -30.40 -0.97
N GLU A 310 8.32 -30.67 -0.34
CA GLU A 310 9.41 -29.70 -0.18
C GLU A 310 10.18 -29.52 -1.47
N LEU A 311 10.48 -30.61 -2.20
CA LEU A 311 11.11 -30.51 -3.52
C LEU A 311 10.22 -29.77 -4.52
N GLN A 312 8.92 -30.01 -4.49
CA GLN A 312 7.95 -29.28 -5.31
C GLN A 312 7.82 -27.81 -4.91
N ALA A 313 8.17 -27.44 -3.68
CA ALA A 313 8.18 -26.05 -3.25
C ALA A 313 9.36 -25.26 -3.81
N TRP A 314 10.52 -25.93 -3.96
CA TRP A 314 11.74 -25.35 -4.51
C TRP A 314 11.76 -25.30 -6.05
N ARG A 315 10.97 -26.14 -6.71
CA ARG A 315 10.70 -26.05 -8.16
C ARG A 315 9.74 -24.91 -8.47
#